data_AF-A0A6M3J7C7-F1
#
_entry.id   AF-A0A6M3J7C7-F1
#
_cell.length_a   1.000
_cell.length_b   1.000
_cell.length_c   1.000
_cell.angle_alpha   90.00
_cell.angle_beta   90.00
_cell.angle_gamma   90.00
#
_symmetry.space_group_name_H-M   'P 1'
#
loop_
_entity.id
_entity.type
_entity.pdbx_description
1 polymer ?
#
loop_
_entity_poly.entity_id
_entity_poly.type
_entity_poly.pdbx_seq_one_letter_code
_entity_poly.pdbx_strand_id
1 'polypeptide(L)'
;MAIQVDPTVSPRIITVPEADGVSISIQSLVNQIRTWEDNQVNLCYPRLLAASGKEVLDATSKVGITASLENTKLKFAARASLTTCSVSGGNLVAVDINGDSMFPIEPSTNVTVQLAQSSSPTLLDATDIRTDLAFIKQIEQGRWKIVSNQMIFYDTDGTTAIRTFDLKDKAGNATDISIFERVPV
;
A
#
# COMPACT_ATOMS: atom_id res chain seq x y z
N MET A 1 -23.86 -2.77 20.40
CA MET A 1 -22.72 -2.63 19.48
C MET A 1 -21.71 -3.68 19.85
N ALA A 2 -21.67 -4.77 19.09
CA ALA A 2 -20.72 -5.85 19.29
C ALA A 2 -20.55 -6.56 17.96
N ILE A 3 -19.31 -6.67 17.50
CA ILE A 3 -18.93 -7.60 16.44
C ILE A 3 -19.39 -9.02 16.79
N GLN A 4 -19.76 -9.79 15.77
CA GLN A 4 -20.03 -11.22 15.90
C GLN A 4 -18.83 -11.99 15.38
N VAL A 5 -18.20 -12.80 16.23
CA VAL A 5 -17.07 -13.64 15.83
C VAL A 5 -17.55 -15.08 15.68
N ASP A 6 -17.26 -15.69 14.54
CA ASP A 6 -17.33 -17.13 14.35
C ASP A 6 -15.92 -17.73 14.49
N PRO A 7 -15.58 -18.34 15.65
CA PRO A 7 -14.26 -18.90 15.88
C PRO A 7 -14.12 -20.34 15.34
N THR A 8 -15.19 -20.95 14.82
CA THR A 8 -15.21 -22.36 14.40
C THR A 8 -14.75 -22.56 12.96
N VAL A 9 -14.83 -21.50 12.16
CA VAL A 9 -14.37 -21.48 10.76
C VAL A 9 -12.90 -21.09 10.66
N SER A 10 -12.19 -21.63 9.67
CA SER A 10 -10.80 -21.27 9.35
C SER A 10 -10.71 -20.86 7.89
N PRO A 11 -10.38 -19.60 7.56
CA PRO A 11 -10.10 -18.46 8.45
C PRO A 11 -11.32 -18.04 9.27
N ARG A 12 -11.10 -17.55 10.50
CA ARG A 12 -12.17 -17.08 11.39
C ARG A 12 -12.85 -15.86 10.80
N ILE A 13 -14.14 -15.68 11.04
CA ILE A 13 -14.90 -14.58 10.44
C ILE A 13 -15.41 -13.65 11.54
N ILE A 14 -14.99 -12.39 11.46
CA ILE A 14 -15.52 -11.30 12.29
C ILE A 14 -16.57 -10.57 11.46
N THR A 15 -17.83 -10.72 11.82
CA THR A 15 -18.96 -10.03 11.17
C THR A 15 -19.27 -8.73 11.89
N VAL A 16 -19.21 -7.62 11.16
CA VAL A 16 -19.67 -6.30 11.60
C VAL A 16 -21.17 -6.20 11.33
N PRO A 17 -22.02 -6.08 12.37
CA PRO A 17 -23.47 -6.02 12.20
C PRO A 17 -23.89 -4.72 11.49
N GLU A 18 -25.08 -4.76 10.87
CA GLU A 18 -25.63 -3.63 10.12
C GLU A 18 -25.82 -2.36 10.98
N ALA A 19 -26.05 -2.56 12.29
CA ALA A 19 -26.23 -1.52 13.30
C ALA A 19 -24.97 -0.68 13.58
N ASP A 20 -23.77 -1.16 13.25
CA ASP A 20 -22.51 -0.45 13.50
C ASP A 20 -22.20 0.60 12.41
N GLY A 21 -23.13 0.81 11.48
CA GLY A 21 -23.08 1.86 10.46
C GLY A 21 -22.30 1.48 9.20
N VAL A 22 -22.02 2.49 8.38
CA VAL A 22 -21.36 2.36 7.07
C VAL A 22 -19.83 2.53 7.20
N SER A 23 -19.33 2.96 8.35
CA SER A 23 -17.90 3.17 8.59
C SER A 23 -17.48 2.61 9.94
N ILE A 24 -16.42 1.80 9.97
CA ILE A 24 -15.82 1.29 11.21
C ILE A 24 -14.39 1.82 11.36
N SER A 25 -14.05 2.32 12.54
CA SER A 25 -12.68 2.70 12.86
C SER A 25 -11.88 1.48 13.36
N ILE A 26 -10.62 1.37 12.97
CA ILE A 26 -9.74 0.29 13.45
C ILE A 26 -9.62 0.31 14.97
N GLN A 27 -9.63 1.49 15.60
CA GLN A 27 -9.66 1.60 17.06
C GLN A 27 -10.90 0.94 17.68
N SER A 28 -12.09 1.17 17.09
CA SER A 28 -13.32 0.53 17.55
C SER A 28 -13.26 -0.98 17.33
N LEU A 29 -12.77 -1.42 16.17
CA LEU A 29 -12.60 -2.84 15.85
C LEU A 29 -11.67 -3.54 16.86
N VAL A 30 -10.51 -2.96 17.14
CA VAL A 30 -9.54 -3.48 18.11
C VAL A 30 -10.17 -3.59 19.50
N ASN A 31 -10.87 -2.54 19.96
CA ASN A 31 -11.52 -2.55 21.26
C ASN A 31 -12.59 -3.64 21.34
N GLN A 32 -13.42 -3.77 20.31
CA GLN A 32 -14.48 -4.78 20.28
C GLN A 32 -13.93 -6.21 20.24
N ILE A 33 -12.84 -6.45 19.50
CA ILE A 33 -12.16 -7.75 19.47
C ILE A 33 -11.57 -8.06 20.84
N ARG A 34 -10.89 -7.11 21.49
CA ARG A 34 -10.32 -7.31 22.83
C ARG A 34 -11.40 -7.58 23.87
N THR A 35 -12.52 -6.86 23.82
CA THR A 35 -13.68 -7.13 24.68
C THR A 35 -14.26 -8.52 24.41
N TRP A 36 -14.31 -8.98 23.17
CA TRP A 36 -14.77 -10.33 22.85
C TRP A 36 -13.80 -11.40 23.36
N GLU A 37 -12.49 -11.20 23.20
CA GLU A 37 -11.44 -12.12 23.67
C GLU A 37 -11.46 -12.25 25.20
N ASP A 38 -11.67 -11.16 25.94
CA ASP A 38 -11.76 -11.15 27.41
C ASP A 38 -13.02 -11.87 27.93
N ASN A 39 -14.10 -11.85 27.15
CA ASN A 39 -15.34 -12.56 27.49
C ASN A 39 -15.31 -14.06 27.16
N GLN A 40 -14.23 -14.60 26.60
CA GLN A 40 -14.13 -16.03 26.29
C GLN A 40 -13.82 -16.86 27.54
N VAL A 41 -14.58 -17.93 27.73
CA VAL A 41 -14.34 -18.87 28.83
C VAL A 41 -12.98 -19.56 28.62
N ASN A 42 -12.07 -19.38 29.59
CA ASN A 42 -10.75 -20.01 29.63
C ASN A 42 -9.82 -19.72 28.43
N LEU A 43 -10.03 -18.61 27.69
CA LEU A 43 -9.18 -18.27 26.52
C LEU A 43 -9.04 -19.44 25.54
N CYS A 44 -10.11 -20.21 25.33
CA CYS A 44 -10.10 -21.42 24.52
C CYS A 44 -9.79 -21.17 23.04
N TYR A 45 -9.90 -19.92 22.59
CA TYR A 45 -9.61 -19.51 21.23
C TYR A 45 -8.28 -18.78 21.13
N PRO A 46 -7.45 -19.08 20.11
CA PRO A 46 -6.29 -18.27 19.79
C PRO A 46 -6.68 -16.82 19.48
N ARG A 47 -5.73 -15.91 19.68
CA ARG A 47 -5.80 -14.49 19.33
C ARG A 47 -6.33 -14.31 17.92
N LEU A 48 -7.20 -13.33 17.74
CA LEU A 48 -7.78 -12.98 16.44
C LEU A 48 -7.01 -11.85 15.74
N LEU A 49 -6.27 -11.08 16.54
CA LEU A 49 -5.76 -9.77 16.18
C LEU A 49 -4.50 -9.45 16.98
N ALA A 50 -3.47 -9.01 16.27
CA ALA A 50 -2.38 -8.20 16.80
C ALA A 50 -2.59 -6.74 16.38
N ALA A 51 -2.40 -5.79 17.30
CA ALA A 51 -2.48 -4.37 17.00
C ALA A 51 -1.23 -3.66 17.50
N SER A 52 -0.65 -2.79 16.68
CA SER A 52 0.51 -1.96 17.01
C SER A 52 0.29 -0.50 16.60
N GLY A 53 1.12 0.40 17.11
CA GLY A 53 1.04 1.84 16.85
C GLY A 53 0.38 2.62 17.99
N LYS A 54 -0.24 3.76 17.66
CA LYS A 54 -0.79 4.75 18.63
C LYS A 54 0.26 5.44 19.51
N GLU A 55 1.53 5.33 19.14
CA GLU A 55 2.61 6.08 19.77
C GLU A 55 2.38 7.59 19.56
N VAL A 56 2.72 8.38 20.56
CA VAL A 56 2.63 9.84 20.50
C VAL A 56 3.88 10.35 19.80
N LEU A 57 3.71 11.01 18.65
CA LEU A 57 4.84 11.62 17.92
C LEU A 57 5.11 13.04 18.41
N ASP A 58 4.05 13.78 18.74
CA ASP A 58 4.11 15.12 19.30
C ASP A 58 2.83 15.41 20.10
N ALA A 59 2.68 16.63 20.64
CA ALA A 59 1.52 17.02 21.45
C ALA A 59 0.17 16.91 20.71
N THR A 60 0.17 16.84 19.38
CA THR A 60 -1.00 16.88 18.49
C THR A 60 -1.12 15.67 17.56
N SER A 61 -0.07 14.88 17.39
CA SER A 61 0.02 13.80 16.39
C SER A 61 0.30 12.44 17.04
N LYS A 62 -0.37 11.41 16.53
CA LYS A 62 -0.20 10.01 16.94
C LYS A 62 0.02 9.13 15.72
N VAL A 63 0.80 8.07 15.88
CA VAL A 63 0.97 7.02 14.86
C VAL A 63 -0.38 6.32 14.63
N GLY A 64 -0.73 6.07 13.36
CA GLY A 64 -1.90 5.28 13.00
C GLY A 64 -1.85 3.86 13.58
N ILE A 65 -3.01 3.25 13.79
CA ILE A 65 -3.08 1.88 14.34
C ILE A 65 -2.90 0.89 13.19
N THR A 66 -1.96 -0.05 13.31
CA THR A 66 -1.88 -1.19 12.39
C THR A 66 -2.50 -2.40 13.07
N ALA A 67 -3.59 -2.92 12.50
CA ALA A 67 -4.25 -4.14 12.94
C ALA A 67 -3.90 -5.27 11.96
N SER A 68 -3.23 -6.31 12.48
CA SER A 68 -2.94 -7.56 11.79
C SER A 68 -3.91 -8.63 12.28
N LEU A 69 -4.80 -9.09 11.40
CA LEU A 69 -5.71 -10.20 11.65
C LEU A 69 -4.95 -11.53 11.52
N GLU A 70 -5.01 -12.36 12.55
CA GLU A 70 -4.31 -13.66 12.58
C GLU A 70 -5.29 -14.79 12.25
N ASN A 71 -5.11 -15.43 11.08
CA ASN A 71 -6.01 -16.43 10.51
C ASN A 71 -7.49 -16.02 10.59
N THR A 72 -7.76 -14.74 10.35
CA THR A 72 -9.06 -14.11 10.58
C THR A 72 -9.37 -13.11 9.47
N LYS A 73 -10.64 -13.04 9.05
CA LYS A 73 -11.17 -12.10 8.06
C LYS A 73 -12.29 -11.25 8.65
N LEU A 74 -12.38 -10.01 8.18
CA LEU A 74 -13.47 -9.09 8.49
C LEU A 74 -14.57 -9.19 7.42
N LYS A 75 -15.81 -9.36 7.85
CA LYS A 75 -17.00 -9.41 6.99
C LYS A 75 -17.97 -8.32 7.45
N PHE A 76 -18.60 -7.62 6.52
CA PHE A 76 -19.74 -6.76 6.86
C PHE A 76 -21.04 -7.57 6.72
N ALA A 77 -22.04 -7.27 7.54
CA ALA A 77 -23.37 -7.85 7.37
C ALA A 77 -23.93 -7.48 5.98
N ALA A 78 -24.61 -8.43 5.33
CA ALA A 78 -25.26 -8.21 4.05
C ALA A 78 -26.27 -7.05 4.14
N ARG A 79 -26.37 -6.26 3.08
CA ARG A 79 -27.28 -5.11 3.01
C ARG A 79 -28.39 -5.35 1.98
N ALA A 80 -29.54 -4.71 2.21
CA ALA A 80 -30.65 -4.75 1.25
C ALA A 80 -30.34 -3.99 -0.05
N SER A 81 -29.47 -2.97 0.01
CA SER A 81 -29.03 -2.15 -1.12
C SER A 81 -27.51 -2.05 -1.18
N LEU A 82 -26.97 -1.77 -2.38
CA LEU A 82 -25.53 -1.58 -2.60
C LEU A 82 -25.00 -0.44 -1.71
N THR A 83 -24.21 -0.81 -0.71
CA THR A 83 -23.67 0.11 0.28
C THR A 83 -22.15 0.00 0.32
N THR A 84 -21.46 1.14 0.26
CA THR A 84 -20.01 1.18 0.39
C THR A 84 -19.63 1.32 1.85
N CYS A 85 -19.13 0.25 2.48
CA CYS A 85 -18.62 0.30 3.84
C CYS A 85 -17.16 0.72 3.86
N SER A 86 -16.76 1.62 4.77
CA SER A 86 -15.37 2.05 4.91
C SER A 86 -14.72 1.57 6.21
N VAL A 87 -13.46 1.15 6.13
CA VAL A 87 -12.60 0.88 7.29
C VAL A 87 -11.56 1.99 7.36
N SER A 88 -11.50 2.73 8.46
CA SER A 88 -10.64 3.92 8.59
C SER A 88 -9.90 4.00 9.93
N GLY A 89 -8.95 4.93 10.05
CA GLY A 89 -8.22 5.17 11.30
C GLY A 89 -6.96 4.32 11.49
N GLY A 90 -6.43 3.72 10.42
CA GLY A 90 -5.17 2.99 10.45
C GLY A 90 -4.96 2.08 9.25
N ASN A 91 -4.15 1.04 9.41
CA ASN A 91 -3.92 0.01 8.39
C ASN A 91 -4.49 -1.34 8.85
N LEU A 92 -5.16 -2.05 7.94
CA LEU A 92 -5.70 -3.39 8.16
C LEU A 92 -4.94 -4.38 7.27
N VAL A 93 -4.31 -5.36 7.89
CA VAL A 93 -3.57 -6.46 7.25
C VAL A 93 -4.13 -7.77 7.78
N ALA A 94 -4.09 -8.83 6.98
CA ALA A 94 -4.41 -10.18 7.46
C ALA A 94 -3.31 -11.15 7.06
N VAL A 95 -3.05 -12.10 7.95
CA VAL A 95 -2.12 -13.21 7.74
C VAL A 95 -2.84 -14.53 7.96
N ASP A 96 -2.49 -15.55 7.19
CA ASP A 96 -3.04 -16.89 7.34
C ASP A 96 -2.42 -17.63 8.54
N ILE A 97 -2.74 -18.92 8.70
CA ILE A 97 -2.18 -19.75 9.79
C ILE A 97 -0.66 -19.97 9.68
N ASN A 98 -0.09 -19.83 8.48
CA ASN A 98 1.34 -19.97 8.21
C ASN A 98 2.09 -18.62 8.30
N GLY A 99 1.36 -17.52 8.46
CA GLY A 99 1.91 -16.16 8.47
C GLY A 99 1.96 -15.49 7.09
N ASP A 100 1.40 -16.13 6.05
CA ASP A 100 1.36 -15.57 4.70
C ASP A 100 0.28 -14.49 4.59
N SER A 101 0.58 -13.43 3.82
CA SER A 101 -0.37 -12.33 3.60
C SER A 101 -1.64 -12.82 2.92
N MET A 102 -2.79 -12.46 3.47
CA MET A 102 -4.10 -12.80 2.91
C MET A 102 -5.00 -11.57 2.80
N PHE A 103 -6.05 -11.67 1.98
CA PHE A 103 -7.00 -10.57 1.85
C PHE A 103 -7.85 -10.44 3.13
N PRO A 104 -7.86 -9.26 3.78
CA PRO A 104 -8.46 -9.10 5.11
C PRO A 104 -9.98 -9.02 5.11
N ILE A 105 -10.62 -8.84 3.95
CA ILE A 105 -12.07 -8.65 3.83
C ILE A 105 -12.72 -9.88 3.18
N GLU A 106 -13.74 -10.43 3.82
CA GLU A 106 -14.63 -11.42 3.22
C GLU A 106 -15.82 -10.70 2.56
N PRO A 107 -16.15 -10.97 1.28
CA PRO A 107 -17.25 -10.30 0.59
C PRO A 107 -18.61 -10.67 1.17
N SER A 108 -19.56 -9.74 1.10
CA SER A 108 -20.95 -9.93 1.50
C SER A 108 -21.90 -9.33 0.47
N THR A 109 -23.12 -9.87 0.42
CA THR A 109 -24.14 -9.43 -0.54
C THR A 109 -24.42 -7.93 -0.42
N ASN A 110 -24.35 -7.23 -1.55
CA ASN A 110 -24.58 -5.80 -1.69
C ASN A 110 -23.66 -4.89 -0.84
N VAL A 111 -22.45 -5.35 -0.48
CA VAL A 111 -21.48 -4.53 0.23
C VAL A 111 -20.19 -4.41 -0.56
N THR A 112 -19.78 -3.17 -0.80
CA THR A 112 -18.44 -2.85 -1.30
C THR A 112 -17.63 -2.31 -0.14
N VAL A 113 -16.45 -2.87 0.14
CA VAL A 113 -15.60 -2.40 1.25
C VAL A 113 -14.48 -1.52 0.71
N GLN A 114 -14.39 -0.30 1.22
CA GLN A 114 -13.30 0.63 0.97
C GLN A 114 -12.37 0.68 2.19
N LEU A 115 -11.16 0.15 2.03
CA LEU A 115 -10.12 0.26 3.05
C LEU A 115 -9.45 1.64 2.92
N ALA A 116 -9.79 2.57 3.81
CA ALA A 116 -9.10 3.86 3.93
C ALA A 116 -7.83 3.66 4.76
N GLN A 117 -6.83 3.01 4.16
CA GLN A 117 -5.54 2.74 4.79
C GLN A 117 -4.76 4.04 4.98
N SER A 118 -4.21 4.24 6.17
CA SER A 118 -3.33 5.39 6.44
C SER A 118 -2.04 5.27 5.63
N SER A 119 -1.63 6.36 4.98
CA SER A 119 -0.42 6.51 4.16
C SER A 119 0.88 6.56 4.96
N SER A 120 0.95 5.84 6.08
CA SER A 120 2.19 5.56 6.77
C SER A 120 2.64 4.09 6.61
N PRO A 121 2.81 3.55 5.39
CA PRO A 121 3.79 2.49 5.17
C PRO A 121 5.17 3.10 5.40
N THR A 122 5.75 2.84 6.57
CA THR A 122 7.17 3.12 6.82
C THR A 122 7.95 2.08 6.01
N LEU A 123 8.57 2.55 4.91
CA LEU A 123 9.20 1.79 3.82
C LEU A 123 8.23 1.30 2.73
N LEU A 124 7.63 2.24 1.99
CA LEU A 124 7.72 2.10 0.54
C LEU A 124 9.20 2.27 0.20
N ASP A 125 9.75 1.41 -0.66
CA ASP A 125 11.04 1.66 -1.33
C ASP A 125 10.88 2.88 -2.28
N ALA A 126 10.65 4.05 -1.67
CA ALA A 126 10.68 5.34 -2.32
C ALA A 126 12.09 5.68 -2.80
N THR A 127 13.09 4.86 -2.45
CA THR A 127 14.43 4.93 -2.99
C THR A 127 14.41 4.74 -4.51
N ASP A 128 13.70 3.73 -5.01
CA ASP A 128 13.67 3.44 -6.45
C ASP A 128 12.88 4.53 -7.19
N ILE A 129 11.71 4.92 -6.67
CA ILE A 129 10.89 6.00 -7.23
C ILE A 129 11.64 7.35 -7.22
N ARG A 130 12.40 7.67 -6.14
CA ARG A 130 13.19 8.90 -6.07
C ARG A 130 14.38 8.87 -7.03
N THR A 131 14.98 7.70 -7.23
CA THR A 131 16.10 7.53 -8.16
C THR A 131 15.62 7.71 -9.60
N ASP A 132 14.48 7.12 -9.96
CA ASP A 132 13.86 7.31 -11.28
C ASP A 132 13.45 8.76 -11.51
N LEU A 133 12.85 9.43 -10.52
CA LEU A 133 12.51 10.85 -10.64
C LEU A 133 13.75 11.75 -10.78
N ALA A 134 14.84 11.44 -10.06
CA ALA A 134 16.09 12.18 -10.17
C ALA A 134 16.67 12.04 -11.58
N PHE A 135 16.70 10.83 -12.12
CA PHE A 135 17.16 10.54 -13.47
C PHE A 135 16.31 11.24 -14.55
N ILE A 136 14.98 11.18 -14.41
CA ILE A 136 14.05 11.87 -15.34
C ILE A 136 14.31 13.38 -15.33
N LYS A 137 14.43 14.01 -14.14
CA LYS A 137 14.69 15.44 -14.03
C LYS A 137 16.03 15.84 -14.67
N GLN A 138 17.06 15.01 -14.52
CA GLN A 138 18.37 15.26 -15.11
C GLN A 138 18.33 15.21 -16.65
N ILE A 139 17.56 14.29 -17.25
CA ILE A 139 17.43 14.23 -18.72
C ILE A 139 16.61 15.40 -19.28
N GLU A 140 15.57 15.84 -18.58
CA GLU A 140 14.67 16.91 -19.05
C GLU A 140 15.23 18.33 -18.82
N GLN A 141 15.98 18.55 -17.74
CA GLN A 141 16.47 19.87 -17.33
C GLN A 141 17.99 20.02 -17.44
N GLY A 142 18.71 18.90 -17.46
CA GLY A 142 20.16 18.88 -17.45
C GLY A 142 20.77 19.21 -18.82
N ARG A 143 22.09 19.34 -18.80
CA ARG A 143 22.85 19.61 -20.01
C ARG A 143 22.90 18.35 -20.87
N TRP A 144 22.62 18.51 -22.15
CA TRP A 144 22.94 17.52 -23.17
C TRP A 144 23.82 18.13 -24.26
N LYS A 145 24.66 17.31 -24.89
CA LYS A 145 25.53 17.74 -25.99
C LYS A 145 25.64 16.63 -27.02
N ILE A 146 25.72 17.01 -28.29
CA ILE A 146 26.12 16.11 -29.36
C ILE A 146 27.62 16.28 -29.59
N VAL A 147 28.37 15.19 -29.50
CA VAL A 147 29.81 15.12 -29.77
C VAL A 147 30.03 13.83 -30.52
N SER A 148 30.75 13.86 -31.64
CA SER A 148 31.22 12.60 -32.23
C SER A 148 30.34 12.02 -33.32
N ASN A 149 29.02 12.31 -33.31
CA ASN A 149 27.88 11.41 -33.67
C ASN A 149 27.14 10.80 -32.45
N GLN A 150 27.47 11.21 -31.22
CA GLN A 150 26.83 10.71 -30.01
C GLN A 150 26.09 11.82 -29.28
N MET A 151 24.89 11.52 -28.79
CA MET A 151 24.16 12.37 -27.86
C MET A 151 24.50 11.95 -26.43
N ILE A 152 25.05 12.88 -25.65
CA ILE A 152 25.49 12.66 -24.28
C ILE A 152 24.62 13.51 -23.34
N PHE A 153 23.97 12.86 -22.37
CA PHE A 153 23.32 13.52 -21.24
C PHE A 153 24.30 13.60 -20.08
N TYR A 154 24.38 14.76 -19.44
CA TYR A 154 25.28 15.00 -18.32
C TYR A 154 24.53 15.05 -16.98
N ASP A 155 25.22 14.69 -15.90
CA ASP A 155 24.76 14.85 -14.52
C ASP A 155 24.70 16.35 -14.15
N THR A 156 24.22 16.62 -12.94
CA THR A 156 24.13 17.93 -12.29
C THR A 156 25.45 18.69 -12.21
N ASP A 157 26.58 18.01 -12.28
CA ASP A 157 27.91 18.63 -12.37
C ASP A 157 28.23 19.20 -13.77
N GLY A 158 27.40 18.89 -14.78
CA GLY A 158 27.54 19.35 -16.16
C GLY A 158 28.71 18.73 -16.95
N THR A 159 29.36 17.71 -16.40
CA THR A 159 30.59 17.08 -16.93
C THR A 159 30.55 15.55 -16.97
N THR A 160 29.91 14.90 -15.99
CA THR A 160 29.80 13.44 -15.91
C THR A 160 28.68 12.96 -16.83
N ALA A 161 28.95 12.00 -17.71
CA ALA A 161 27.93 11.44 -18.61
C ALA A 161 27.05 10.43 -17.85
N ILE A 162 25.73 10.63 -17.90
CA ILE A 162 24.74 9.71 -17.29
C ILE A 162 24.14 8.74 -18.32
N ARG A 163 24.04 9.16 -19.58
CA ARG A 163 23.63 8.33 -20.72
C ARG A 163 24.26 8.82 -22.01
N THR A 164 24.60 7.88 -22.88
CA THR A 164 25.13 8.13 -24.21
C THR A 164 24.30 7.36 -25.23
N PHE A 165 24.02 8.00 -26.35
CA PHE A 165 23.33 7.38 -27.48
C PHE A 165 24.12 7.64 -28.76
N ASP A 166 24.26 6.62 -29.60
CA ASP A 166 24.73 6.79 -30.97
C ASP A 166 23.61 7.36 -31.84
N LEU A 167 23.93 8.36 -32.64
CA LEU A 167 22.97 9.03 -33.51
C LEU A 167 23.12 8.52 -34.94
N LYS A 168 21.98 8.23 -35.58
CA LYS A 168 21.92 7.64 -36.92
C LYS A 168 21.05 8.44 -37.88
N ASP A 169 21.43 8.41 -39.16
CA ASP A 169 20.67 8.99 -40.26
C ASP A 169 19.49 8.07 -40.66
N LYS A 170 18.74 8.48 -41.67
CA LYS A 170 17.60 7.70 -42.20
C LYS A 170 18.01 6.32 -42.74
N ALA A 171 19.27 6.16 -43.15
CA ALA A 171 19.82 4.91 -43.66
C ALA A 171 20.47 4.05 -42.55
N GLY A 172 20.49 4.52 -41.30
CA GLY A 172 21.08 3.83 -40.16
C GLY A 172 22.59 4.05 -39.98
N ASN A 173 23.21 4.93 -40.77
CA ASN A 173 24.63 5.27 -40.63
C ASN A 173 24.82 6.31 -39.53
N ALA A 174 25.97 6.27 -38.84
CA ALA A 174 26.24 7.22 -37.78
C ALA A 174 26.38 8.65 -38.31
N THR A 175 25.70 9.60 -37.67
CA THR A 175 25.64 11.00 -38.13
C THR A 175 25.47 11.97 -36.98
N ASP A 176 25.99 13.19 -37.11
CA ASP A 176 25.68 14.34 -36.25
C ASP A 176 24.78 15.37 -36.95
N ILE A 177 24.47 15.14 -38.23
CA ILE A 177 23.58 15.95 -39.06
C ILE A 177 22.37 15.13 -39.50
N SER A 178 21.18 15.75 -39.59
CA SER A 178 19.95 15.09 -40.03
C SER A 178 19.71 13.76 -39.31
N ILE A 179 19.67 13.82 -37.97
CA ILE A 179 19.50 12.66 -37.10
C ILE A 179 18.05 12.17 -37.17
N PHE A 180 17.85 10.88 -37.43
CA PHE A 180 16.53 10.24 -37.50
C PHE A 180 16.32 9.21 -36.38
N GLU A 181 17.40 8.67 -35.81
CA GLU A 181 17.34 7.68 -34.73
C GLU A 181 18.48 7.92 -33.72
N ARG A 182 18.23 7.55 -32.47
CA ARG A 182 19.26 7.41 -31.42
C ARG A 182 19.22 6.00 -30.86
N VAL A 183 20.37 5.38 -30.66
CA VAL A 183 20.49 4.01 -30.14
C VAL A 183 21.34 4.04 -28.87
N PRO A 184 20.88 3.46 -27.75
CA PRO A 184 21.68 3.42 -26.53
C PRO A 184 22.99 2.67 -26.76
N VAL A 185 24.08 3.22 -26.21
CA VAL A 185 25.42 2.61 -26.20
C VAL A 185 25.56 1.67 -25.01
#